data_AF-A0A0L7LDR2-F1
#
_entry.id   AF-A0A0L7LDR2-F1
#
_cell.length_a   1.000
_cell.length_b   1.000
_cell.length_c   1.000
_cell.angle_alpha   90.00
_cell.angle_beta   90.00
_cell.angle_gamma   90.00
#
_symmetry.space_group_name_H-M   'P 1'
#
loop_
_entity.id
_entity.type
_entity.pdbx_description
1 polymer ?
#
loop_
_entity_poly.entity_id
_entity_poly.type
_entity_poly.pdbx_seq_one_letter_code
_entity_poly.pdbx_strand_id
1 'polypeptide(L)'
;MPPKECGGSNQENRIVGGMPAGVNRYPWMARLVYDGQFHCGASLLTKEYVLTAAHCVRKPAPAAPTEVVDCATDLLVYHTIA
;
A
#
# COMPACT_ATOMS: atom_id res chain seq x y z
N MET A 1 8.97 -5.03 16.28
CA MET A 1 7.59 -5.43 16.68
C MET A 1 6.65 -4.53 15.90
N PRO A 2 5.61 -5.02 15.20
CA PRO A 2 4.70 -4.10 14.52
C PRO A 2 3.93 -3.35 15.62
N PRO A 3 3.42 -2.14 15.35
CA PRO A 3 2.55 -1.46 16.30
C PRO A 3 1.39 -2.38 16.67
N LYS A 4 1.04 -2.48 17.96
CA LYS A 4 -0.12 -3.26 18.43
C LYS A 4 -1.47 -2.56 18.14
N GLU A 5 -1.41 -1.36 17.57
CA GLU A 5 -2.55 -0.48 17.28
C GLU A 5 -2.49 -0.07 15.80
N CYS A 6 -3.64 -0.02 15.14
CA CYS A 6 -3.78 0.32 13.74
C CYS A 6 -4.66 1.57 13.53
N GLY A 7 -4.55 2.19 12.35
CA GLY A 7 -5.55 3.17 11.89
C GLY A 7 -5.57 4.51 12.63
N GLY A 8 -4.52 4.86 13.39
CA GLY A 8 -4.39 6.17 14.03
C GLY A 8 -4.28 7.28 12.99
N SER A 9 -5.40 7.91 12.63
CA SER A 9 -5.47 8.98 11.64
C SER A 9 -5.54 10.36 12.28
N ASN A 10 -4.82 11.33 11.73
CA ASN A 10 -5.11 12.75 11.95
C ASN A 10 -6.39 13.13 11.21
N GLN A 11 -7.32 13.83 11.89
CA GLN A 11 -8.60 14.28 11.30
C GLN A 11 -8.44 15.60 10.51
N GLU A 12 -7.61 15.62 9.46
CA GLU A 12 -7.52 16.78 8.55
C GLU A 12 -8.44 16.60 7.32
N ASN A 13 -9.15 17.67 6.94
CA ASN A 13 -10.20 17.60 5.92
C ASN A 13 -9.72 17.87 4.48
N ARG A 14 -9.72 16.77 3.70
CA ARG A 14 -10.42 16.56 2.40
C ARG A 14 -9.85 17.23 1.13
N ILE A 15 -8.61 16.83 0.81
CA ILE A 15 -7.90 16.77 -0.48
C ILE A 15 -8.70 17.27 -1.71
N VAL A 16 -8.49 18.53 -2.09
CA VAL A 16 -8.40 18.99 -3.50
C VAL A 16 -7.19 19.93 -3.56
N GLY A 17 -6.30 19.74 -4.53
CA GLY A 17 -4.98 20.41 -4.59
C GLY A 17 -3.92 19.74 -3.73
N GLY A 18 -4.26 19.30 -2.51
CA GLY A 18 -3.41 18.49 -1.64
C GLY A 18 -2.01 19.06 -1.37
N MET A 19 -1.21 18.31 -0.62
CA MET A 19 0.23 18.54 -0.49
C MET A 19 0.93 17.19 -0.33
N PRO A 20 2.21 17.06 -0.73
CA PRO A 20 3.00 15.88 -0.44
C PRO A 20 2.90 15.52 1.05
N ALA A 21 2.57 14.27 1.35
CA ALA A 21 2.60 13.79 2.72
C ALA A 21 4.05 13.78 3.23
N GLY A 22 4.22 14.06 4.53
CA GLY A 22 5.50 13.78 5.18
C GLY A 22 5.83 12.28 5.10
N VAL A 23 7.12 11.95 5.08
CA VAL A 23 7.60 10.56 5.13
C VAL A 23 6.96 9.87 6.33
N ASN A 24 6.41 8.68 6.11
CA ASN A 24 5.77 7.85 7.14
C ASN A 24 4.54 8.48 7.83
N ARG A 25 3.95 9.55 7.27
CA ARG A 25 2.72 10.15 7.82
C ARG A 25 1.52 9.20 7.74
N TYR A 26 1.51 8.33 6.73
CA TYR A 26 0.53 7.26 6.56
C TYR A 26 1.28 5.93 6.45
N PRO A 27 1.72 5.35 7.58
CA PRO A 27 2.67 4.23 7.59
C PRO A 27 2.08 2.92 7.07
N TRP A 28 0.77 2.85 6.85
CA TRP A 28 0.11 1.73 6.20
C TRP A 28 0.06 1.87 4.67
N MET A 29 0.60 2.94 4.08
CA MET A 29 0.59 3.11 2.63
C MET A 29 1.56 2.13 1.97
N ALA A 30 1.08 1.36 1.00
CA ALA A 30 1.87 0.44 0.19
C ALA A 30 1.62 0.68 -1.30
N ARG A 31 2.54 0.20 -2.14
CA ARG A 31 2.43 0.27 -3.60
C ARG A 31 2.55 -1.11 -4.24
N LEU A 32 1.76 -1.32 -5.28
CA LEU A 32 1.85 -2.45 -6.18
C LEU A 32 2.69 -2.05 -7.38
N VAL A 33 3.73 -2.83 -7.64
CA VAL A 33 4.69 -2.59 -8.72
C VAL A 33 4.61 -3.74 -9.71
N TYR A 34 4.59 -3.40 -10.98
CA TYR A 34 4.61 -4.31 -12.12
C TYR A 34 5.73 -3.89 -13.05
N ASP A 35 6.63 -4.82 -13.38
CA ASP A 35 7.76 -4.57 -14.29
C ASP A 35 8.58 -3.33 -13.86
N GLY A 36 8.76 -3.16 -12.54
CA GLY A 36 9.48 -2.02 -11.95
C GLY A 36 8.71 -0.68 -11.97
N GLN A 37 7.44 -0.67 -12.40
CA GLN A 37 6.61 0.52 -12.48
C GLN A 37 5.45 0.51 -11.49
N PHE A 38 5.15 1.67 -10.90
CA PHE A 38 3.99 1.85 -10.04
C PHE A 38 2.68 1.56 -10.81
N HIS A 39 1.80 0.74 -10.23
CA HIS A 39 0.52 0.39 -10.82
C HIS A 39 -0.67 0.86 -9.99
N CYS A 40 -0.71 0.49 -8.71
CA CYS A 40 -1.80 0.79 -7.80
C CYS A 40 -1.29 1.03 -6.37
N GLY A 41 -2.12 1.65 -5.53
CA GLY A 41 -1.93 1.71 -4.09
C GLY A 41 -2.50 0.50 -3.36
N ALA A 42 -2.00 0.26 -2.16
CA ALA A 42 -2.51 -0.74 -1.23
C ALA A 42 -2.38 -0.23 0.22
N SER A 43 -3.05 -0.89 1.15
CA SER A 43 -2.97 -0.59 2.59
C SER A 43 -2.47 -1.80 3.37
N LEU A 44 -1.44 -1.62 4.19
CA LEU A 44 -0.93 -2.64 5.09
C LEU A 44 -1.99 -2.98 6.14
N LEU A 45 -2.47 -4.23 6.13
CA LEU A 45 -3.45 -4.73 7.09
C LEU A 45 -2.75 -5.42 8.27
N THR A 46 -1.72 -6.20 7.94
CA THR A 46 -0.83 -6.84 8.91
C THR A 46 0.59 -6.77 8.36
N LYS A 47 1.58 -7.26 9.11
CA LYS A 47 2.99 -7.33 8.66
C LYS A 47 3.22 -8.05 7.33
N GLU A 48 2.31 -8.94 6.95
CA GLU A 48 2.51 -9.86 5.83
C GLU A 48 1.44 -9.68 4.74
N TYR A 49 0.41 -8.88 5.00
CA TYR A 49 -0.75 -8.75 4.13
C TYR A 49 -1.07 -7.28 3.86
N VAL A 50 -1.23 -6.95 2.57
CA VAL A 50 -1.87 -5.71 2.13
C VAL A 50 -3.28 -5.95 1.61
N LEU A 51 -4.12 -4.94 1.71
CA LEU A 51 -5.43 -4.86 1.06
C LEU A 51 -5.36 -3.89 -0.13
N THR A 52 -5.87 -4.28 -1.28
CA THR A 52 -6.01 -3.43 -2.47
C THR A 52 -7.35 -3.67 -3.17
N ALA A 53 -7.58 -3.02 -4.30
CA ALA A 53 -8.78 -3.25 -5.11
C ALA A 53 -8.59 -4.43 -6.06
N ALA A 54 -9.60 -5.29 -6.18
CA ALA A 54 -9.58 -6.44 -7.08
C ALA A 54 -9.17 -6.14 -8.53
N HIS A 55 -9.52 -4.97 -9.09
CA HIS A 55 -9.14 -4.63 -10.47
C HIS A 55 -7.64 -4.33 -10.63
N CYS A 56 -6.92 -4.04 -9.54
CA CYS A 56 -5.46 -3.88 -9.54
C CYS A 56 -4.72 -5.22 -9.67
N VAL A 57 -5.39 -6.35 -9.40
CA VAL A 57 -4.79 -7.70 -9.45
C VAL A 57 -5.51 -8.68 -10.38
N ARG A 58 -6.77 -8.40 -10.78
CA ARG A 58 -7.52 -9.19 -11.77
C ARG A 58 -7.12 -8.79 -13.19
N LYS A 59 -5.92 -9.18 -13.61
CA LYS A 59 -5.60 -9.38 -15.03
C LYS A 59 -5.40 -10.89 -15.28
N PRO A 60 -5.86 -11.45 -16.41
CA PRO A 60 -5.57 -12.84 -16.75
C PRO A 60 -4.05 -13.01 -16.88
N ALA A 61 -3.52 -14.09 -16.30
CA ALA A 61 -2.11 -14.37 -16.04
C ALA A 61 -1.15 -14.18 -17.24
N PRO A 62 0.14 -13.85 -17.00
CA PRO A 62 0.85 -13.88 -15.73
C PRO A 62 1.30 -12.47 -15.32
N ALA A 63 0.49 -11.78 -14.52
CA ALA A 63 0.92 -10.56 -13.87
C ALA A 63 0.22 -10.51 -12.52
N ALA A 64 0.68 -11.35 -11.58
CA ALA A 64 0.68 -10.89 -10.19
C ALA A 64 1.59 -9.65 -10.12
N PRO A 65 1.39 -8.74 -9.15
CA PRO A 65 2.35 -7.67 -8.91
C PRO A 65 3.74 -8.29 -8.81
N THR A 66 4.71 -7.77 -9.56
CA THR A 66 6.09 -8.24 -9.43
C THR A 66 6.60 -7.99 -8.02
N GLU A 67 6.17 -6.88 -7.41
CA GLU A 67 6.51 -6.51 -6.04
C GLU A 67 5.36 -5.76 -5.35
N VAL A 68 5.21 -5.99 -4.05
CA VAL A 68 4.35 -5.18 -3.16
C VAL A 68 5.24 -4.59 -2.10
N VAL A 69 5.29 -3.27 -2.01
CA VAL A 69 6.26 -2.55 -1.18
C VAL A 69 5.55 -1.67 -0.18
N ASP A 70 5.92 -1.78 1.10
CA ASP A 70 5.56 -0.83 2.14
C ASP A 70 6.27 0.51 1.86
N CYS A 71 5.51 1.59 1.65
CA CYS A 71 6.10 2.91 1.35
C CYS A 71 6.80 3.53 2.56
N ALA A 72 6.63 2.99 3.77
CA ALA A 72 7.28 3.50 4.97
C ALA A 72 8.66 2.91 5.22
N THR A 73 8.87 1.68 4.78
CA THR A 73 10.09 0.91 5.07
C THR A 73 10.78 0.34 3.83
N ASP A 74 10.18 0.54 2.65
CA ASP A 74 10.58 -0.11 1.38
C ASP A 74 10.73 -1.65 1.51
N LEU A 75 9.98 -2.26 2.44
CA LEU A 75 9.98 -3.71 2.65
C LEU A 75 9.00 -4.40 1.69
N LEU A 76 9.40 -5.58 1.23
CA LEU A 76 8.53 -6.47 0.47
C LEU A 76 7.45 -7.06 1.36
N VAL A 77 6.21 -7.03 0.87
CA VAL A 77 5.05 -7.69 1.49
C VAL A 77 4.68 -8.91 0.65
N TYR A 78 4.48 -10.04 1.33
CA TYR A 78 4.36 -11.34 0.68
C TYR A 78 2.96 -11.63 0.13
N HIS A 79 1.91 -11.04 0.70
CA HIS A 79 0.53 -11.36 0.34
C HIS A 79 -0.31 -10.11 0.05
N THR A 80 -1.17 -10.25 -0.97
CA THR A 80 -2.16 -9.24 -1.38
C THR A 80 -3.55 -9.82 -1.24
N ILE A 81 -4.42 -9.09 -0.56
CA ILE A 81 -5.86 -9.33 -0.47
C ILE A 81 -6.53 -8.29 -1.39
N ALA A 82 -7.52 -8.74 -2.15
CA ALA A 82 -8.12 -8.05 -3.29
C ALA A 82 -9.62 -7.79 -3.10
#